data_AF-A0A4T0UN65-F1
#
_entry.id   AF-A0A4T0UN65-F1
#
_cell.length_a   1.000
_cell.length_b   1.000
_cell.length_c   1.000
_cell.angle_alpha   90.00
_cell.angle_beta   90.00
_cell.angle_gamma   90.00
#
_symmetry.space_group_name_H-M   'P 1'
#
loop_
_entity.id
_entity.type
_entity.pdbx_description
1 polymer ?
#
loop_
_entity_poly.entity_id
_entity_poly.type
_entity_poly.pdbx_seq_one_letter_code
_entity_poly.pdbx_strand_id
1 'polypeptide(L)'
;MNTQFRRPGRRAGAAAALVTLALVAAACGEGDDSSSATADATVTVTAAATGDADSGSSTGGNDTSTQKFFNDASVWNTRADTEATDKSSAKMLELAMTRIGWEEKKTGLTKVVKKVDDPLWINTTEWTDPVVAGGVATEVTCRQTSCGDGEGSITLDVPEDVDPDPEYDGWYTILDTTNNIAYDLWRARREDDGSISYHYMKIWNLDGSGWQTAGEVGARGSGLPLFAGLIRPAELEAGEIDHALAIAVPAPSSKWYVSPASSTDGNGKNASLPIGARIRLKANVTFKNPVDSNGKKIALTADQKRYADAIVLALRTYGAIVVERAEVPTLFAQRDATDLEGDELQGLSLDDFEVVKLGKKYRYPTPDKVATNAAATESAAADSTDSSDTATASATATATDTAGSN
;
A
#
# COMPACT_ATOMS: atom_id res chain seq x y z
N MET A 1 -12.20 10.38 -18.83
CA MET A 1 -13.57 9.89 -18.57
C MET A 1 -13.93 10.27 -17.14
N ASN A 2 -14.90 11.18 -16.97
CA ASN A 2 -15.36 11.62 -15.65
C ASN A 2 -16.28 10.55 -15.06
N THR A 3 -15.84 9.84 -14.03
CA THR A 3 -16.70 9.05 -13.15
C THR A 3 -16.87 9.82 -11.84
N GLN A 4 -18.05 10.40 -11.68
CA GLN A 4 -18.46 10.98 -10.40
C GLN A 4 -18.76 9.84 -9.42
N PHE A 5 -18.12 9.88 -8.25
CA PHE A 5 -18.43 9.03 -7.11
C PHE A 5 -19.91 9.20 -6.73
N ARG A 6 -20.72 8.16 -6.95
CA ARG A 6 -22.10 8.08 -6.46
C ARG A 6 -22.10 7.34 -5.13
N ARG A 7 -22.51 8.04 -4.07
CA ARG A 7 -22.81 7.46 -2.74
C ARG A 7 -24.06 6.55 -2.81
N PRO A 8 -24.07 5.36 -2.19
CA PRO A 8 -25.28 4.58 -2.05
C PRO A 8 -26.19 5.16 -0.95
N GLY A 9 -27.48 5.30 -1.26
CA GLY A 9 -28.49 5.90 -0.40
C GLY A 9 -28.91 4.99 0.76
N ARG A 10 -28.99 5.56 1.96
CA ARG A 10 -29.58 4.95 3.16
C ARG A 10 -31.07 4.67 2.93
N ARG A 11 -31.49 3.40 3.05
CA ARG A 11 -32.89 3.04 3.23
C ARG A 11 -33.32 3.33 4.66
N ALA A 12 -34.40 4.10 4.78
CA ALA A 12 -35.06 4.39 6.04
C ALA A 12 -35.83 3.16 6.56
N GLY A 13 -35.63 2.83 7.84
CA GLY A 13 -36.50 1.96 8.62
C GLY A 13 -36.78 2.64 9.95
N ALA A 14 -38.04 2.98 10.19
CA ALA A 14 -38.52 3.64 11.41
C ALA A 14 -38.99 2.61 12.44
N ALA A 15 -38.71 2.85 13.72
CA ALA A 15 -39.67 2.98 14.84
C ALA A 15 -39.12 2.51 16.20
N ALA A 16 -38.86 3.51 17.06
CA ALA A 16 -39.23 3.67 18.48
C ALA A 16 -39.20 2.49 19.48
N ALA A 17 -38.50 2.70 20.61
CA ALA A 17 -39.14 2.79 21.93
C ALA A 17 -38.23 3.52 22.95
N LEU A 18 -38.82 4.49 23.64
CA LEU A 18 -38.27 5.26 24.76
C LEU A 18 -38.16 4.42 26.03
N VAL A 19 -37.07 4.56 26.79
CA VAL A 19 -37.10 4.53 28.26
C VAL A 19 -36.16 5.61 28.81
N THR A 20 -36.76 6.62 29.43
CA THR A 20 -36.11 7.64 30.27
C THR A 20 -35.82 7.08 31.66
N LEU A 21 -34.64 7.36 32.25
CA LEU A 21 -34.56 7.60 33.70
C LEU A 21 -33.33 8.44 34.13
N ALA A 22 -33.66 9.61 34.69
CA ALA A 22 -33.03 10.38 35.78
C ALA A 22 -31.54 10.75 35.77
N LEU A 23 -31.32 12.07 35.66
CA LEU A 23 -30.19 12.81 36.21
C LEU A 23 -30.10 12.66 37.74
N VAL A 24 -28.88 12.60 38.27
CA VAL A 24 -28.52 13.24 39.53
C VAL A 24 -27.31 14.14 39.28
N ALA A 25 -27.54 15.43 39.42
CA ALA A 25 -26.50 16.44 39.52
C ALA A 25 -26.02 16.53 40.97
N ALA A 26 -24.70 16.60 41.17
CA ALA A 26 -24.11 17.19 42.36
C ALA A 26 -23.07 18.20 41.90
N ALA A 27 -23.36 19.46 42.20
CA ALA A 27 -22.53 20.61 41.97
C ALA A 27 -21.50 20.79 43.11
N CYS A 28 -20.40 21.49 42.79
CA CYS A 28 -19.81 22.63 43.50
C CYS A 28 -18.28 22.57 43.49
N GLY A 29 -17.65 23.67 43.05
CA GLY A 29 -16.23 23.93 43.30
C GLY A 29 -15.57 24.90 42.33
N GLU A 30 -16.00 26.16 42.36
CA GLU A 30 -15.38 27.29 41.67
C GLU A 30 -14.00 27.63 42.27
N GLY A 31 -13.05 28.05 41.42
CA GLY A 31 -11.74 28.55 41.84
C GLY A 31 -10.93 29.04 40.64
N ASP A 32 -11.15 30.31 40.28
CA ASP A 32 -10.25 31.07 39.39
C ASP A 32 -8.87 31.20 40.03
N ASP A 33 -7.81 30.98 39.26
CA ASP A 33 -6.60 31.79 39.34
C ASP A 33 -5.78 31.69 38.05
N SER A 34 -5.59 32.86 37.43
CA SER A 34 -4.70 33.08 36.31
C SER A 34 -3.24 33.06 36.77
N SER A 35 -2.38 32.26 36.15
CA SER A 35 -0.99 32.67 35.94
C SER A 35 -0.34 31.96 34.75
N SER A 36 0.32 32.76 33.93
CA SER A 36 1.17 32.35 32.82
C SER A 36 2.46 31.70 33.33
N ALA A 37 2.80 30.52 32.82
CA ALA A 37 4.15 30.00 32.87
C ALA A 37 4.45 29.16 31.62
N THR A 38 5.38 29.65 30.81
CA THR A 38 6.10 28.89 29.78
C THR A 38 6.90 27.78 30.44
N ALA A 39 6.69 26.53 30.00
CA ALA A 39 7.52 25.40 30.38
C ALA A 39 7.87 24.56 29.14
N ASP A 40 9.16 24.55 28.80
CA ASP A 40 9.80 23.56 27.94
C ASP A 40 9.58 22.17 28.52
N ALA A 41 8.88 21.30 27.79
CA ALA A 41 8.72 19.89 28.15
C ALA A 41 9.78 19.07 27.41
N THR A 42 10.87 18.74 28.12
CA THR A 42 11.81 17.70 27.70
C THR A 42 11.27 16.36 28.20
N VAL A 43 10.75 15.51 27.31
CA VAL A 43 10.26 14.18 27.67
C VAL A 43 11.43 13.23 27.79
N THR A 44 11.69 12.75 29.01
CA THR A 44 12.69 11.70 29.29
C THR A 44 11.95 10.37 29.36
N VAL A 45 12.15 9.49 28.38
CA VAL A 45 11.61 8.12 28.41
C VAL A 45 12.48 7.27 29.34
N THR A 46 11.92 6.78 30.43
CA THR A 46 12.57 5.80 31.30
C THR A 46 12.13 4.41 30.86
N ALA A 47 13.05 3.61 30.33
CA ALA A 47 12.82 2.21 30.02
C ALA A 47 12.58 1.42 31.32
N ALA A 48 11.42 0.78 31.46
CA ALA A 48 11.16 -0.21 32.50
C ALA A 48 11.61 -1.59 31.98
N ALA A 49 12.39 -2.27 32.82
CA ALA A 49 13.03 -3.54 32.53
C ALA A 49 12.06 -4.71 32.34
N THR A 50 12.51 -5.65 31.51
CA THR A 50 11.97 -6.97 31.17
C THR A 50 11.48 -7.79 32.38
N GLY A 51 10.23 -8.23 32.33
CA GLY A 51 9.67 -9.30 33.15
C GLY A 51 9.52 -10.57 32.33
N ASP A 52 10.15 -11.64 32.81
CA ASP A 52 10.16 -13.01 32.30
C ASP A 52 8.74 -13.57 32.10
N ALA A 53 8.44 -14.15 30.93
CA ALA A 53 7.17 -14.80 30.65
C ALA A 53 7.36 -16.32 30.52
N ASP A 54 6.83 -16.99 31.54
CA ASP A 54 6.74 -18.43 31.76
C ASP A 54 5.99 -19.16 30.63
N SER A 55 6.46 -20.36 30.30
CA SER A 55 5.93 -21.21 29.24
C SER A 55 4.65 -21.94 29.69
N GLY A 56 3.49 -21.40 29.31
CA GLY A 56 2.19 -22.04 29.47
C GLY A 56 1.55 -22.39 28.12
N SER A 57 1.54 -23.68 27.78
CA SER A 57 0.84 -24.24 26.62
C SER A 57 -0.66 -23.96 26.67
N SER A 58 -1.17 -23.12 25.77
CA SER A 58 -2.60 -23.05 25.42
C SER A 58 -2.77 -23.17 23.91
N THR A 59 -3.48 -24.20 23.47
CA THR A 59 -4.12 -24.28 22.16
C THR A 59 -5.16 -23.15 22.03
N GLY A 60 -4.84 -22.11 21.27
CA GLY A 60 -5.69 -20.97 20.96
C GLY A 60 -5.03 -20.15 19.85
N GLY A 61 -5.80 -19.68 18.87
CA GLY A 61 -5.30 -19.01 17.67
C GLY A 61 -4.29 -17.90 18.00
N ASN A 62 -3.14 -17.92 17.31
CA ASN A 62 -2.15 -16.88 17.44
C ASN A 62 -2.77 -15.55 16.97
N ASP A 63 -3.05 -14.67 17.93
CA ASP A 63 -3.43 -13.29 17.67
C ASP A 63 -2.22 -12.54 17.09
N THR A 64 -2.11 -12.52 15.76
CA THR A 64 -1.05 -11.85 15.01
C THR A 64 -1.20 -10.32 15.02
N SER A 65 -2.26 -9.78 15.62
CA SER A 65 -2.57 -8.35 15.58
C SER A 65 -1.52 -7.48 16.26
N THR A 66 -0.80 -8.02 17.26
CA THR A 66 0.23 -7.30 18.04
C THR A 66 1.67 -7.63 17.62
N GLN A 67 1.87 -8.53 16.65
CA GLN A 67 3.20 -8.96 16.26
C GLN A 67 3.99 -7.79 15.63
N LYS A 68 5.19 -7.51 16.12
CA LYS A 68 6.12 -6.61 15.44
C LYS A 68 6.74 -7.33 14.24
N PHE A 69 6.66 -6.71 13.06
CA PHE A 69 7.28 -7.24 11.85
C PHE A 69 8.67 -6.67 11.63
N PHE A 70 9.57 -7.51 11.13
CA PHE A 70 10.98 -7.26 10.83
C PHE A 70 11.84 -7.01 12.08
N ASN A 71 13.16 -7.15 11.93
CA ASN A 71 14.08 -6.82 13.03
C ASN A 71 14.11 -5.33 13.35
N ASP A 72 14.66 -4.98 14.51
CA ASP A 72 14.76 -3.60 15.00
C ASP A 72 15.61 -2.69 14.11
N ALA A 73 16.55 -3.27 13.35
CA ALA A 73 17.39 -2.53 12.40
C ALA A 73 16.67 -2.27 11.05
N SER A 74 15.47 -2.83 10.86
CA SER A 74 14.69 -2.61 9.64
C SER A 74 14.33 -1.13 9.49
N VAL A 75 14.30 -0.66 8.24
CA VAL A 75 13.81 0.68 7.90
C VAL A 75 12.36 0.91 8.32
N TRP A 76 11.58 -0.17 8.48
CA TRP A 76 10.23 -0.12 9.00
C TRP A 76 10.21 0.22 10.50
N ASN A 77 11.20 -0.25 11.28
CA ASN A 77 11.19 -0.16 12.75
C ASN A 77 12.17 0.90 13.32
N THR A 78 12.90 1.58 12.46
CA THR A 78 13.86 2.63 12.86
C THR A 78 13.21 4.00 12.80
N ARG A 79 13.55 4.93 13.70
CA ARG A 79 13.02 6.31 13.64
C ARG A 79 13.59 7.10 12.46
N ALA A 80 12.86 8.12 12.01
CA ALA A 80 13.26 9.04 10.96
C ALA A 80 13.24 10.52 11.38
N ASP A 81 12.74 10.84 12.57
CA ASP A 81 12.58 12.20 13.07
C ASP A 81 13.90 12.96 13.26
N THR A 82 15.00 12.23 13.45
CA THR A 82 16.36 12.80 13.61
C THR A 82 17.18 12.79 12.32
N GLU A 83 16.68 12.16 11.25
CA GLU A 83 17.41 12.02 10.01
C GLU A 83 17.51 13.34 9.23
N ALA A 84 18.57 13.50 8.43
CA ALA A 84 18.72 14.70 7.61
C ALA A 84 17.63 14.79 6.53
N THR A 85 17.14 15.99 6.22
CA THR A 85 16.23 16.23 5.09
C THR A 85 16.99 16.26 3.77
N ASP A 86 16.44 15.67 2.71
CA ASP A 86 17.02 15.77 1.37
C ASP A 86 16.90 17.19 0.81
N LYS A 87 17.99 17.71 0.23
CA LYS A 87 18.04 19.07 -0.35
C LYS A 87 17.03 19.26 -1.49
N SER A 88 16.60 18.20 -2.15
CA SER A 88 15.60 18.23 -3.22
C SER A 88 14.17 17.89 -2.73
N SER A 89 13.96 17.79 -1.42
CA SER A 89 12.68 17.41 -0.79
C SER A 89 11.47 18.14 -1.39
N ALA A 90 11.45 19.48 -1.35
CA ALA A 90 10.35 20.28 -1.88
C ALA A 90 10.10 20.01 -3.38
N LYS A 91 11.16 19.87 -4.18
CA LYS A 91 11.01 19.63 -5.62
C LYS A 91 10.45 18.23 -5.91
N MET A 92 10.88 17.23 -5.14
CA MET A 92 10.40 15.85 -5.30
C MET A 92 8.92 15.74 -4.98
N LEU A 93 8.47 16.37 -3.89
CA LEU A 93 7.06 16.39 -3.47
C LEU A 93 6.20 17.16 -4.47
N GLU A 94 6.63 18.34 -4.93
CA GLU A 94 5.95 19.12 -5.98
C GLU A 94 5.72 18.27 -7.24
N LEU A 95 6.76 17.55 -7.69
CA LEU A 95 6.69 16.69 -8.87
C LEU A 95 5.87 15.42 -8.63
N ALA A 96 5.84 14.88 -7.43
CA ALA A 96 5.00 13.73 -7.06
C ALA A 96 3.51 14.07 -7.05
N MET A 97 3.15 15.34 -6.82
CA MET A 97 1.78 15.83 -6.96
C MET A 97 1.42 16.29 -8.37
N THR A 98 2.35 16.26 -9.32
CA THR A 98 2.11 16.76 -10.68
C THR A 98 1.87 15.61 -11.66
N ARG A 99 0.61 15.35 -12.01
CA ARG A 99 0.25 14.35 -13.03
C ARG A 99 0.28 14.97 -14.42
N ILE A 100 0.89 14.24 -15.36
CA ILE A 100 0.95 14.62 -16.77
C ILE A 100 0.22 13.55 -17.57
N GLY A 101 -0.81 13.97 -18.29
CA GLY A 101 -1.59 13.10 -19.16
C GLY A 101 -1.78 13.69 -20.55
N TRP A 102 -2.49 12.95 -21.38
CA TRP A 102 -2.95 13.39 -22.69
C TRP A 102 -4.47 13.36 -22.70
N GLU A 103 -5.09 14.43 -23.16
CA GLU A 103 -6.52 14.53 -23.38
C GLU A 103 -6.77 14.48 -24.88
N GLU A 104 -7.53 13.49 -25.33
CA GLU A 104 -7.98 13.42 -26.71
C GLU A 104 -9.14 14.38 -26.93
N LYS A 105 -8.92 15.35 -27.81
CA LYS A 105 -9.94 16.30 -28.27
C LYS A 105 -10.22 16.03 -29.74
N LYS A 106 -11.35 16.55 -30.23
CA LYS A 106 -11.69 16.49 -31.67
C LYS A 106 -10.59 17.04 -32.58
N THR A 107 -9.72 17.92 -32.06
CA THR A 107 -8.61 18.54 -32.77
C THR A 107 -7.27 17.82 -32.59
N GLY A 108 -7.23 16.68 -31.89
CA GLY A 108 -6.03 15.90 -31.59
C GLY A 108 -5.72 15.79 -30.10
N LEU A 109 -4.53 15.26 -29.79
CA LEU A 109 -4.06 15.04 -28.42
C LEU A 109 -3.50 16.34 -27.82
N THR A 110 -4.01 16.73 -26.66
CA THR A 110 -3.49 17.86 -25.89
C THR A 110 -2.85 17.36 -24.60
N LYS A 111 -1.63 17.80 -24.31
CA LYS A 111 -0.97 17.50 -23.02
C LYS A 111 -1.67 18.26 -21.90
N VAL A 112 -2.06 17.56 -20.84
CA VAL A 112 -2.66 18.14 -19.64
C VAL A 112 -1.74 17.93 -18.46
N VAL A 113 -1.57 18.97 -17.65
CA VAL A 113 -0.83 18.93 -16.39
C VAL A 113 -1.81 19.27 -15.28
N LYS A 114 -1.99 18.34 -14.33
CA LYS A 114 -2.86 18.50 -13.16
C LYS A 114 -1.99 18.46 -11.90
N LYS A 115 -2.12 19.47 -11.03
CA LYS A 115 -1.66 19.36 -9.64
C LYS A 115 -2.73 18.57 -8.87
N VAL A 116 -2.31 17.56 -8.13
CA VAL A 116 -3.11 16.83 -7.15
C VAL A 116 -2.86 17.51 -5.80
N ASP A 117 -3.82 18.28 -5.35
CA ASP A 117 -3.83 18.99 -4.06
C ASP A 117 -4.84 18.38 -3.07
N ASP A 118 -5.41 17.23 -3.43
CA ASP A 118 -6.24 16.42 -2.56
C ASP A 118 -5.49 16.02 -1.27
N PRO A 119 -6.17 15.97 -0.12
CA PRO A 119 -5.56 15.58 1.15
C PRO A 119 -5.17 14.10 1.17
N LEU A 120 -4.42 13.73 2.21
CA LEU A 120 -4.08 12.36 2.53
C LEU A 120 -5.36 11.55 2.77
N TRP A 121 -5.43 10.38 2.14
CA TRP A 121 -6.48 9.40 2.31
C TRP A 121 -5.95 8.17 3.06
N ILE A 122 -6.77 7.52 3.88
CA ILE A 122 -6.47 6.17 4.37
C ILE A 122 -7.36 5.18 3.64
N ASN A 123 -6.74 4.24 2.96
CA ASN A 123 -7.45 3.24 2.20
C ASN A 123 -7.82 2.05 3.08
N THR A 124 -9.12 1.82 3.21
CA THR A 124 -9.71 0.75 4.03
C THR A 124 -10.50 -0.28 3.20
N THR A 125 -10.74 -0.01 1.91
CA THR A 125 -11.69 -0.82 1.10
C THR A 125 -11.13 -1.35 -0.20
N GLU A 126 -10.31 -0.60 -0.94
CA GLU A 126 -9.87 -0.97 -2.29
C GLU A 126 -8.37 -1.25 -2.28
N TRP A 127 -7.83 -2.25 -2.95
CA TRP A 127 -6.37 -2.55 -2.87
C TRP A 127 -5.82 -2.58 -1.42
N THR A 128 -6.64 -3.01 -0.45
CA THR A 128 -6.20 -3.31 0.92
C THR A 128 -5.74 -4.76 0.99
N ASP A 129 -4.77 -5.02 1.86
CA ASP A 129 -4.18 -6.34 2.01
C ASP A 129 -4.84 -7.07 3.20
N PRO A 130 -5.54 -8.19 2.97
CA PRO A 130 -5.87 -9.13 4.03
C PRO A 130 -4.58 -9.81 4.51
N VAL A 131 -4.29 -9.70 5.80
CA VAL A 131 -3.17 -10.39 6.45
C VAL A 131 -3.77 -11.44 7.38
N VAL A 132 -3.54 -12.71 7.08
CA VAL A 132 -4.19 -13.83 7.77
C VAL A 132 -3.19 -14.79 8.39
N ALA A 133 -3.61 -15.55 9.39
CA ALA A 133 -2.82 -16.61 10.01
C ALA A 133 -3.72 -17.73 10.52
N GLY A 134 -3.20 -18.96 10.57
CA GLY A 134 -3.95 -20.13 11.04
C GLY A 134 -5.11 -20.49 10.12
N GLY A 135 -6.09 -21.23 10.64
CA GLY A 135 -7.24 -21.71 9.85
C GLY A 135 -7.12 -23.18 9.49
N VAL A 136 -7.50 -23.53 8.26
CA VAL A 136 -7.50 -24.92 7.77
C VAL A 136 -6.44 -25.14 6.70
N ALA A 137 -5.93 -26.36 6.62
CA ALA A 137 -4.99 -26.76 5.60
C ALA A 137 -5.58 -26.54 4.20
N THR A 138 -5.05 -25.56 3.49
CA THR A 138 -5.54 -25.06 2.21
C THR A 138 -4.45 -25.24 1.16
N GLU A 139 -4.78 -25.82 0.02
CA GLU A 139 -3.85 -25.87 -1.12
C GLU A 139 -3.73 -24.48 -1.74
N VAL A 140 -2.50 -23.98 -1.89
CA VAL A 140 -2.15 -22.69 -2.46
C VAL A 140 -1.30 -22.91 -3.71
N THR A 141 -1.85 -22.61 -4.89
CA THR A 141 -1.35 -23.12 -6.18
C THR A 141 -0.98 -22.03 -7.16
N CYS A 142 0.24 -22.09 -7.68
CA CYS A 142 0.74 -21.24 -8.76
C CYS A 142 0.01 -21.53 -10.08
N ARG A 143 -0.52 -20.50 -10.74
CA ARG A 143 -1.20 -20.59 -12.05
C ARG A 143 -0.38 -20.02 -13.22
N GLN A 144 0.88 -19.70 -13.00
CA GLN A 144 1.80 -19.24 -14.04
C GLN A 144 2.92 -20.24 -14.25
N THR A 145 3.68 -20.09 -15.34
CA THR A 145 4.90 -20.89 -15.56
C THR A 145 6.01 -20.56 -14.57
N SER A 146 5.95 -19.37 -13.95
CA SER A 146 6.81 -18.94 -12.85
C SER A 146 6.03 -17.96 -11.97
N CYS A 147 5.99 -18.19 -10.66
CA CYS A 147 5.27 -17.36 -9.70
C CYS A 147 6.18 -16.78 -8.61
N GLY A 148 7.40 -16.34 -8.96
CA GLY A 148 8.34 -15.78 -7.98
C GLY A 148 8.95 -16.87 -7.10
N ASP A 149 8.82 -16.75 -5.78
CA ASP A 149 9.34 -17.73 -4.82
C ASP A 149 8.46 -18.99 -4.72
N GLY A 150 7.25 -18.95 -5.30
CA GLY A 150 6.32 -20.08 -5.31
C GLY A 150 6.45 -20.94 -6.56
N GLU A 151 6.44 -22.27 -6.39
CA GLU A 151 6.39 -23.26 -7.46
C GLU A 151 5.34 -24.33 -7.15
N GLY A 152 4.52 -24.70 -8.15
CA GLY A 152 3.50 -25.74 -8.00
C GLY A 152 2.45 -25.39 -6.94
N SER A 153 2.19 -26.34 -6.03
CA SER A 153 1.25 -26.21 -4.92
C SER A 153 1.97 -26.34 -3.58
N ILE A 154 1.59 -25.50 -2.61
CA ILE A 154 1.98 -25.60 -1.21
C ILE A 154 0.72 -25.69 -0.34
N THR A 155 0.76 -26.42 0.77
CA THR A 155 -0.33 -26.41 1.76
C THR A 155 0.00 -25.41 2.86
N LEU A 156 -0.87 -24.44 3.08
CA LEU A 156 -0.77 -23.43 4.14
C LEU A 156 -2.05 -23.45 4.98
N ASP A 157 -1.93 -23.08 6.25
CA ASP A 157 -3.12 -22.84 7.08
C ASP A 157 -3.70 -21.47 6.73
N VAL A 158 -4.95 -21.47 6.25
CA VAL A 158 -5.65 -20.25 5.84
C VAL A 158 -7.06 -20.25 6.43
N PRO A 159 -7.54 -19.11 6.99
CA PRO A 159 -8.92 -18.98 7.43
C PRO A 159 -9.90 -19.12 6.26
N GLU A 160 -11.07 -19.71 6.52
CA GLU A 160 -12.11 -19.90 5.50
C GLU A 160 -13.00 -18.65 5.31
N ASP A 161 -12.94 -17.69 6.24
CA ASP A 161 -13.82 -16.52 6.32
C ASP A 161 -13.17 -15.22 5.82
N VAL A 162 -11.89 -15.28 5.42
CA VAL A 162 -11.16 -14.13 4.88
C VAL A 162 -10.59 -14.49 3.51
N ASP A 163 -11.13 -13.86 2.47
CA ASP A 163 -10.75 -14.14 1.08
C ASP A 163 -9.87 -13.03 0.47
N PRO A 164 -8.98 -13.38 -0.47
CA PRO A 164 -8.37 -12.41 -1.36
C PRO A 164 -9.43 -11.62 -2.12
N ASP A 165 -9.22 -10.32 -2.36
CA ASP A 165 -10.16 -9.51 -3.11
C ASP A 165 -9.99 -9.66 -4.63
N PRO A 166 -10.93 -10.30 -5.35
CA PRO A 166 -10.75 -10.58 -6.76
C PRO A 166 -10.99 -9.38 -7.68
N GLU A 167 -11.59 -8.28 -7.19
CA GLU A 167 -11.92 -7.10 -8.01
C GLU A 167 -10.67 -6.30 -8.41
N TYR A 168 -9.66 -6.34 -7.54
CA TYR A 168 -8.41 -5.60 -7.69
C TYR A 168 -7.23 -6.54 -7.98
N ASP A 169 -6.08 -6.26 -7.38
CA ASP A 169 -4.86 -7.04 -7.54
C ASP A 169 -4.89 -8.40 -6.85
N GLY A 170 -5.89 -8.69 -6.01
CA GLY A 170 -5.91 -9.90 -5.17
C GLY A 170 -4.67 -10.02 -4.32
N TRP A 171 -4.32 -8.92 -3.64
CA TRP A 171 -3.32 -8.95 -2.58
C TRP A 171 -3.85 -9.82 -1.44
N TYR A 172 -2.96 -10.65 -0.92
CA TYR A 172 -3.25 -11.54 0.19
C TYR A 172 -1.94 -11.94 0.86
N THR A 173 -1.81 -11.70 2.15
CA THR A 173 -0.65 -12.11 2.93
C THR A 173 -1.04 -13.23 3.88
N ILE A 174 -0.38 -14.38 3.77
CA ILE A 174 -0.55 -15.52 4.70
C ILE A 174 0.67 -15.60 5.61
N LEU A 175 0.45 -15.49 6.93
CA LEU A 175 1.50 -15.60 7.94
C LEU A 175 1.64 -17.06 8.40
N ASP A 176 2.83 -17.61 8.22
CA ASP A 176 3.26 -18.84 8.88
C ASP A 176 4.07 -18.46 10.12
N THR A 177 3.33 -18.32 11.22
CA THR A 177 3.91 -17.97 12.54
C THR A 177 4.76 -19.08 13.14
N THR A 178 4.65 -20.32 12.65
CA THR A 178 5.49 -21.44 13.12
C THR A 178 6.89 -21.36 12.53
N ASN A 179 6.98 -21.03 11.24
CA ASN A 179 8.26 -20.90 10.53
C ASN A 179 8.80 -19.47 10.47
N ASN A 180 8.07 -18.51 11.06
CA ASN A 180 8.42 -17.09 11.11
C ASN A 180 8.55 -16.45 9.72
N ILE A 181 7.64 -16.79 8.81
CA ILE A 181 7.61 -16.28 7.44
C ILE A 181 6.22 -15.78 7.03
N ALA A 182 6.17 -14.91 6.04
CA ALA A 182 4.96 -14.47 5.36
C ALA A 182 5.02 -14.79 3.87
N TYR A 183 3.87 -15.14 3.32
CA TYR A 183 3.64 -15.38 1.89
C TYR A 183 2.77 -14.26 1.33
N ASP A 184 3.39 -13.35 0.59
CA ASP A 184 2.69 -12.28 -0.13
C ASP A 184 2.26 -12.78 -1.49
N LEU A 185 0.96 -12.72 -1.77
CA LEU A 185 0.39 -13.18 -3.03
C LEU A 185 -0.10 -12.01 -3.88
N TRP A 186 0.08 -12.13 -5.19
CA TRP A 186 -0.56 -11.27 -6.19
C TRP A 186 -1.43 -12.11 -7.12
N ARG A 187 -2.60 -11.56 -7.48
CA ARG A 187 -3.71 -12.23 -8.16
C ARG A 187 -4.18 -13.46 -7.39
N ALA A 188 -4.18 -13.41 -6.06
CA ALA A 188 -4.72 -14.49 -5.26
C ALA A 188 -6.25 -14.58 -5.45
N ARG A 189 -6.79 -15.79 -5.54
CA ARG A 189 -8.23 -16.05 -5.66
C ARG A 189 -8.55 -17.29 -4.84
N ARG A 190 -9.63 -17.25 -4.05
CA ARG A 190 -10.21 -18.48 -3.50
C ARG A 190 -11.10 -19.14 -4.55
N GLU A 191 -10.86 -20.43 -4.78
CA GLU A 191 -11.58 -21.25 -5.74
C GLU A 191 -12.80 -21.92 -5.09
N ASP A 192 -13.72 -22.45 -5.90
CA ASP A 192 -14.96 -23.10 -5.43
C ASP A 192 -14.70 -24.33 -4.53
N ASP A 193 -13.54 -24.97 -4.64
CA ASP A 193 -13.12 -26.11 -3.83
C ASP A 193 -12.38 -25.71 -2.54
N GLY A 194 -12.28 -24.40 -2.26
CA GLY A 194 -11.62 -23.84 -1.09
C GLY A 194 -10.12 -23.60 -1.24
N SER A 195 -9.48 -24.12 -2.29
CA SER A 195 -8.08 -23.84 -2.61
C SER A 195 -7.87 -22.36 -2.94
N ILE A 196 -6.62 -21.89 -2.82
CA ILE A 196 -6.21 -20.56 -3.27
C ILE A 196 -5.33 -20.71 -4.50
N SER A 197 -5.65 -20.00 -5.57
CA SER A 197 -4.75 -19.83 -6.71
C SER A 197 -4.05 -18.47 -6.66
N TYR A 198 -2.86 -18.36 -7.24
CA TYR A 198 -2.12 -17.09 -7.33
C TYR A 198 -1.27 -17.01 -8.60
N HIS A 199 -0.85 -15.79 -8.98
CA HIS A 199 0.04 -15.58 -10.14
C HIS A 199 1.46 -15.20 -9.75
N TYR A 200 1.67 -14.68 -8.54
CA TYR A 200 3.00 -14.41 -8.02
C TYR A 200 3.01 -14.54 -6.49
N MET A 201 4.09 -15.07 -5.94
CA MET A 201 4.33 -15.22 -4.51
C MET A 201 5.72 -14.68 -4.16
N LYS A 202 5.80 -13.95 -3.06
CA LYS A 202 7.06 -13.59 -2.40
C LYS A 202 7.04 -14.10 -0.97
N ILE A 203 8.14 -14.74 -0.54
CA ILE A 203 8.32 -15.19 0.83
C ILE A 203 9.18 -14.17 1.58
N TRP A 204 8.74 -13.78 2.77
CA TRP A 204 9.41 -12.82 3.64
C TRP A 204 9.69 -13.43 5.00
N ASN A 205 10.89 -13.23 5.53
CA ASN A 205 11.17 -13.52 6.94
C ASN A 205 10.56 -12.43 7.82
N LEU A 206 9.77 -12.82 8.82
CA LEU A 206 9.09 -11.90 9.72
C LEU A 206 10.04 -11.22 10.72
N ASP A 207 11.27 -11.72 10.89
CA ASP A 207 12.38 -11.07 11.61
C ASP A 207 13.45 -10.51 10.66
N GLY A 208 13.18 -10.52 9.36
CA GLY A 208 14.09 -10.10 8.31
C GLY A 208 14.26 -8.58 8.22
N SER A 209 14.92 -8.13 7.17
CA SER A 209 15.15 -6.70 6.91
C SER A 209 13.90 -5.95 6.42
N GLY A 210 12.89 -6.67 5.90
CA GLY A 210 11.70 -6.10 5.28
C GLY A 210 11.94 -5.46 3.90
N TRP A 211 13.01 -5.88 3.21
CA TRP A 211 13.31 -5.48 1.84
C TRP A 211 14.16 -6.53 1.12
N GLN A 212 14.21 -6.47 -0.21
CA GLN A 212 14.91 -7.46 -1.04
C GLN A 212 15.91 -6.82 -2.01
N THR A 213 16.69 -7.66 -2.68
CA THR A 213 17.71 -7.24 -3.65
C THR A 213 17.16 -6.28 -4.71
N ALA A 214 17.89 -5.19 -4.95
CA ALA A 214 17.53 -4.19 -5.94
C ALA A 214 17.38 -4.81 -7.34
N GLY A 215 16.29 -4.49 -8.04
CA GLY A 215 15.95 -4.99 -9.37
C GLY A 215 15.01 -6.21 -9.35
N GLU A 216 14.75 -6.80 -8.18
CA GLU A 216 13.77 -7.87 -8.02
C GLU A 216 12.35 -7.31 -7.86
N VAL A 217 11.39 -8.04 -8.43
CA VAL A 217 9.96 -7.73 -8.31
C VAL A 217 9.39 -8.41 -7.06
N GLY A 218 8.21 -7.97 -6.62
CA GLY A 218 7.45 -8.61 -5.54
C GLY A 218 5.97 -8.63 -5.89
N ALA A 219 5.13 -9.06 -4.94
CA ALA A 219 3.67 -8.98 -5.10
C ALA A 219 3.18 -7.51 -5.17
N ARG A 220 3.89 -6.59 -4.52
CA ARG A 220 3.74 -5.13 -4.67
C ARG A 220 4.63 -4.57 -5.77
N GLY A 221 4.20 -3.52 -6.48
CA GLY A 221 4.96 -2.91 -7.59
C GLY A 221 6.33 -2.31 -7.18
N SER A 222 6.50 -1.94 -5.91
CA SER A 222 7.78 -1.52 -5.32
C SER A 222 8.76 -2.66 -5.04
N GLY A 223 8.28 -3.91 -5.06
CA GLY A 223 9.00 -5.08 -4.58
C GLY A 223 9.18 -5.11 -3.06
N LEU A 224 8.44 -4.29 -2.32
CA LEU A 224 8.35 -4.34 -0.86
C LEU A 224 7.23 -5.28 -0.41
N PRO A 225 7.22 -5.73 0.87
CA PRO A 225 6.14 -6.56 1.38
C PRO A 225 4.78 -5.83 1.37
N LEU A 226 3.70 -6.57 1.16
CA LEU A 226 2.32 -6.09 1.17
C LEU A 226 1.89 -5.70 2.59
N PHE A 227 2.16 -6.56 3.56
CA PHE A 227 1.84 -6.32 4.98
C PHE A 227 2.71 -5.24 5.64
N ALA A 228 3.83 -4.86 5.03
CA ALA A 228 4.71 -3.85 5.59
C ALA A 228 4.10 -2.44 5.50
N GLY A 229 4.01 -1.78 6.66
CA GLY A 229 3.55 -0.41 6.79
C GLY A 229 2.04 -0.24 6.77
N LEU A 230 1.25 -1.32 6.89
CA LEU A 230 -0.19 -1.24 7.10
C LEU A 230 -0.51 -0.63 8.47
N ILE A 231 -1.58 0.16 8.55
CA ILE A 231 -2.20 0.55 9.82
C ILE A 231 -3.08 -0.62 10.28
N ARG A 232 -2.82 -1.17 11.48
CA ARG A 232 -3.47 -2.39 11.96
C ARG A 232 -4.49 -2.15 13.07
N PRO A 233 -5.54 -2.99 13.19
CA PRO A 233 -6.58 -2.81 14.20
C PRO A 233 -6.04 -2.69 15.63
N ALA A 234 -5.15 -3.60 16.05
CA ALA A 234 -4.61 -3.59 17.42
C ALA A 234 -3.74 -2.36 17.71
N GLU A 235 -3.13 -1.74 16.70
CA GLU A 235 -2.37 -0.49 16.86
C GLU A 235 -3.29 0.70 17.09
N LEU A 236 -4.43 0.72 16.39
CA LEU A 236 -5.48 1.71 16.62
C LEU A 236 -6.09 1.53 18.01
N GLU A 237 -6.36 0.29 18.42
CA GLU A 237 -6.85 -0.03 19.76
C GLU A 237 -5.83 0.30 20.85
N ALA A 238 -4.53 0.13 20.60
CA ALA A 238 -3.46 0.54 21.52
C ALA A 238 -3.21 2.06 21.49
N GLY A 239 -3.54 2.74 20.39
CA GLY A 239 -3.24 4.15 20.18
C GLY A 239 -1.75 4.41 19.92
N GLU A 240 -1.03 3.40 19.44
CA GLU A 240 0.41 3.44 19.20
C GLU A 240 0.75 2.65 17.94
N ILE A 241 1.48 3.27 17.02
CA ILE A 241 2.01 2.65 15.80
C ILE A 241 3.52 2.87 15.79
N ASP A 242 4.26 1.77 15.94
CA ASP A 242 5.72 1.79 16.17
C ASP A 242 6.56 1.45 14.93
N HIS A 243 6.02 1.74 13.76
CA HIS A 243 6.71 1.51 12.50
C HIS A 243 6.40 2.60 11.46
N ALA A 244 7.19 2.61 10.39
CA ALA A 244 6.96 3.45 9.23
C ALA A 244 5.72 2.98 8.48
N LEU A 245 4.92 3.91 7.98
CA LEU A 245 3.70 3.59 7.23
C LEU A 245 4.00 3.39 5.74
N ALA A 246 3.18 2.60 5.06
CA ALA A 246 3.16 2.52 3.60
C ALA A 246 2.37 3.70 3.04
N ILE A 247 2.93 4.39 2.03
CA ILE A 247 2.21 5.46 1.32
C ILE A 247 2.32 5.30 -0.19
N ALA A 248 1.21 5.50 -0.90
CA ALA A 248 1.18 5.68 -2.34
C ALA A 248 1.11 7.18 -2.68
N VAL A 249 1.75 7.61 -3.76
CA VAL A 249 1.76 9.02 -4.18
C VAL A 249 1.28 9.19 -5.64
N PRO A 250 0.83 10.38 -6.06
CA PRO A 250 0.17 10.52 -7.36
C PRO A 250 1.06 10.24 -8.59
N ALA A 251 2.32 10.67 -8.51
CA ALA A 251 3.26 10.64 -9.62
C ALA A 251 4.70 10.31 -9.20
N PRO A 252 4.99 9.11 -8.63
CA PRO A 252 6.34 8.74 -8.26
C PRO A 252 7.22 8.54 -9.50
N SER A 253 8.54 8.61 -9.32
CA SER A 253 9.50 8.52 -10.43
C SER A 253 9.35 7.22 -11.23
N SER A 254 9.11 7.36 -12.54
CA SER A 254 8.85 6.24 -13.45
C SER A 254 10.05 5.38 -13.80
N LYS A 255 11.27 5.86 -13.52
CA LYS A 255 12.51 5.17 -13.90
C LYS A 255 13.48 4.96 -12.77
N TRP A 256 13.24 5.59 -11.61
CA TRP A 256 14.18 5.58 -10.51
C TRP A 256 13.49 5.24 -9.21
N TYR A 257 14.10 4.32 -8.46
CA TYR A 257 13.74 3.97 -7.10
C TYR A 257 14.95 4.11 -6.17
N VAL A 258 14.71 4.05 -4.87
CA VAL A 258 15.75 4.00 -3.82
C VAL A 258 15.44 2.84 -2.87
N SER A 259 16.44 2.36 -2.15
CA SER A 259 16.22 1.42 -1.05
C SER A 259 15.29 2.05 0.01
N PRO A 260 14.36 1.28 0.61
CA PRO A 260 14.25 -0.18 0.57
C PRO A 260 13.56 -0.78 -0.66
N ALA A 261 12.95 0.01 -1.53
CA ALA A 261 12.31 -0.56 -2.71
C ALA A 261 13.33 -1.25 -3.64
N SER A 262 12.88 -2.27 -4.35
CA SER A 262 13.67 -3.02 -5.34
C SER A 262 13.20 -2.78 -6.77
N SER A 263 11.99 -2.25 -6.96
CA SER A 263 11.45 -1.88 -8.28
C SER A 263 10.63 -0.58 -8.21
N THR A 264 10.20 -0.09 -9.36
CA THR A 264 9.22 1.00 -9.47
C THR A 264 8.32 0.76 -10.66
N ASP A 265 7.03 1.03 -10.49
CA ASP A 265 6.00 1.09 -11.53
C ASP A 265 5.52 2.54 -11.76
N GLY A 266 6.27 3.52 -11.24
CA GLY A 266 5.86 4.91 -11.21
C GLY A 266 5.52 5.51 -12.59
N ASN A 267 4.78 6.60 -12.58
CA ASN A 267 4.26 7.28 -13.78
C ASN A 267 4.66 8.77 -13.85
N GLY A 268 5.49 9.24 -12.92
CA GLY A 268 5.98 10.60 -12.82
C GLY A 268 7.27 10.86 -13.62
N LYS A 269 7.80 12.08 -13.49
CA LYS A 269 9.08 12.46 -14.11
C LYS A 269 10.23 11.74 -13.40
N ASN A 270 11.37 11.61 -14.06
CA ASN A 270 12.59 11.03 -13.45
C ASN A 270 12.99 11.72 -12.14
N ALA A 271 12.72 13.02 -12.01
CA ALA A 271 13.02 13.82 -10.82
C ALA A 271 11.89 13.86 -9.77
N SER A 272 10.75 13.20 -10.03
CA SER A 272 9.72 12.98 -9.01
C SER A 272 10.26 12.18 -7.82
N LEU A 273 9.53 12.22 -6.71
CA LEU A 273 9.79 11.38 -5.54
C LEU A 273 9.90 9.90 -5.97
N PRO A 274 11.03 9.21 -5.73
CA PRO A 274 11.17 7.80 -6.09
C PRO A 274 10.40 6.90 -5.13
N ILE A 275 9.85 5.80 -5.64
CA ILE A 275 9.42 4.67 -4.80
C ILE A 275 10.61 4.19 -3.95
N GLY A 276 10.32 3.83 -2.69
CA GLY A 276 11.27 3.56 -1.62
C GLY A 276 11.74 4.80 -0.85
N ALA A 277 11.45 6.01 -1.30
CA ALA A 277 11.78 7.20 -0.52
C ALA A 277 11.00 7.20 0.80
N ARG A 278 11.68 7.54 1.90
CA ARG A 278 11.03 7.79 3.20
C ARG A 278 10.69 9.27 3.31
N ILE A 279 9.44 9.58 3.59
CA ILE A 279 8.95 10.93 3.90
C ILE A 279 8.49 10.99 5.35
N ARG A 280 8.58 12.13 6.00
CA ARG A 280 8.04 12.32 7.36
C ARG A 280 7.26 13.61 7.46
N LEU A 281 6.29 13.65 8.37
CA LEU A 281 5.53 14.86 8.64
C LEU A 281 6.45 15.92 9.26
N LYS A 282 6.41 17.16 8.76
CA LYS A 282 7.26 18.23 9.30
C LYS A 282 6.89 18.54 10.75
N ALA A 283 7.89 18.79 11.58
CA ALA A 283 7.70 19.09 13.00
C ALA A 283 6.81 20.32 13.27
N ASN A 284 6.80 21.29 12.36
CA ASN A 284 6.00 22.52 12.49
C ASN A 284 4.56 22.39 11.98
N VAL A 285 4.18 21.25 11.41
CA VAL A 285 2.80 21.01 10.98
C VAL A 285 1.96 20.64 12.19
N THR A 286 0.97 21.47 12.48
CA THR A 286 -0.08 21.17 13.47
C THR A 286 -1.24 20.53 12.76
N PHE A 287 -1.52 19.26 13.07
CA PHE A 287 -2.72 18.60 12.57
C PHE A 287 -3.95 19.31 13.14
N LYS A 288 -4.88 19.68 12.26
CA LYS A 288 -6.15 20.32 12.62
C LYS A 288 -7.27 19.34 12.34
N ASN A 289 -8.43 19.55 12.95
CA ASN A 289 -9.61 18.74 12.67
C ASN A 289 -9.85 18.62 11.16
N PRO A 290 -10.19 17.42 10.67
CA PRO A 290 -10.35 17.23 9.25
C PRO A 290 -11.45 18.08 8.65
N VAL A 291 -11.30 18.40 7.37
CA VAL A 291 -12.30 19.14 6.60
C VAL A 291 -12.62 18.39 5.32
N ASP A 292 -13.90 18.39 4.95
CA ASP A 292 -14.33 17.84 3.67
C ASP A 292 -13.85 18.69 2.49
N SER A 293 -14.13 18.24 1.27
CA SER A 293 -13.77 18.95 0.04
C SER A 293 -14.36 20.37 -0.09
N ASN A 294 -15.34 20.74 0.74
CA ASN A 294 -15.94 22.08 0.78
C ASN A 294 -15.41 22.92 1.96
N GLY A 295 -14.43 22.42 2.71
CA GLY A 295 -13.86 23.08 3.88
C GLY A 295 -14.71 22.97 5.14
N LYS A 296 -15.75 22.11 5.17
CA LYS A 296 -16.56 21.89 6.36
C LYS A 296 -15.84 20.91 7.29
N LYS A 297 -15.75 21.25 8.57
CA LYS A 297 -15.18 20.35 9.59
C LYS A 297 -15.90 19.01 9.60
N ILE A 298 -15.14 17.94 9.52
CA ILE A 298 -15.54 16.57 9.78
C ILE A 298 -15.49 16.36 11.30
N ALA A 299 -16.58 15.83 11.85
CA ALA A 299 -16.68 15.59 13.28
C ALA A 299 -16.21 14.16 13.57
N LEU A 300 -14.97 14.03 14.06
CA LEU A 300 -14.43 12.76 14.51
C LEU A 300 -14.98 12.36 15.88
N THR A 301 -15.23 11.07 16.07
CA THR A 301 -15.48 10.47 17.39
C THR A 301 -14.25 10.61 18.31
N ALA A 302 -14.37 10.25 19.58
CA ALA A 302 -13.21 10.23 20.48
C ALA A 302 -12.16 9.22 19.99
N ASP A 303 -12.61 8.04 19.53
CA ASP A 303 -11.74 6.98 19.04
C ASP A 303 -11.05 7.37 17.74
N GLN A 304 -11.78 7.93 16.77
CA GLN A 304 -11.19 8.42 15.52
C GLN A 304 -10.13 9.52 15.74
N LYS A 305 -10.31 10.38 16.76
CA LYS A 305 -9.27 11.36 17.12
C LYS A 305 -8.02 10.66 17.66
N ARG A 306 -8.20 9.67 18.52
CA ARG A 306 -7.08 8.87 19.05
C ARG A 306 -6.34 8.12 17.94
N TYR A 307 -7.08 7.57 16.97
CA TYR A 307 -6.49 6.93 15.79
C TYR A 307 -5.69 7.92 14.95
N ALA A 308 -6.27 9.10 14.66
CA ALA A 308 -5.57 10.16 13.94
C ALA A 308 -4.30 10.62 14.68
N ASP A 309 -4.35 10.77 16.00
CA ASP A 309 -3.20 11.15 16.83
C ASP A 309 -2.09 10.09 16.77
N ALA A 310 -2.43 8.79 16.86
CA ALA A 310 -1.48 7.68 16.74
C ALA A 310 -0.80 7.69 15.36
N ILE A 311 -1.58 7.84 14.29
CA ILE A 311 -1.05 7.88 12.92
C ILE A 311 -0.16 9.12 12.70
N VAL A 312 -0.58 10.30 13.17
CA VAL A 312 0.22 11.53 13.09
C VAL A 312 1.53 11.38 13.86
N LEU A 313 1.52 10.75 15.03
CA LEU A 313 2.73 10.47 15.81
C LEU A 313 3.67 9.53 15.05
N ALA A 314 3.14 8.48 14.43
CA ALA A 314 3.93 7.58 13.59
C ALA A 314 4.54 8.29 12.37
N LEU A 315 3.76 9.11 11.66
CA LEU A 315 4.23 9.90 10.52
C LEU A 315 5.32 10.93 10.89
N ARG A 316 5.33 11.43 12.13
CA ARG A 316 6.42 12.28 12.64
C ARG A 316 7.65 11.47 13.03
N THR A 317 7.44 10.36 13.73
CA THR A 317 8.49 9.56 14.37
C THR A 317 9.19 8.64 13.39
N TYR A 318 8.42 7.84 12.67
CA TYR A 318 8.87 6.84 11.70
C TYR A 318 8.60 7.30 10.26
N GLY A 319 7.69 8.22 10.02
CA GLY A 319 7.36 8.63 8.65
C GLY A 319 6.66 7.53 7.84
N ALA A 320 6.65 7.71 6.52
CA ALA A 320 6.06 6.79 5.58
C ALA A 320 7.02 6.49 4.41
N ILE A 321 7.03 5.25 3.93
CA ILE A 321 7.82 4.80 2.80
C ILE A 321 6.93 4.78 1.57
N VAL A 322 7.39 5.40 0.48
CA VAL A 322 6.64 5.43 -0.78
C VAL A 322 6.68 4.04 -1.41
N VAL A 323 5.54 3.35 -1.44
CA VAL A 323 5.48 1.95 -1.90
C VAL A 323 4.74 1.75 -3.21
N GLU A 324 3.96 2.73 -3.63
CA GLU A 324 3.03 2.61 -4.77
C GLU A 324 2.71 3.96 -5.40
N ARG A 325 1.98 3.91 -6.51
CA ARG A 325 1.31 5.08 -7.09
C ARG A 325 -0.21 5.03 -6.84
N ALA A 326 -0.83 6.18 -6.64
CA ALA A 326 -2.28 6.29 -6.45
C ALA A 326 -2.85 7.52 -7.16
N GLU A 327 -4.16 7.76 -7.09
CA GLU A 327 -4.74 9.01 -7.61
C GLU A 327 -4.43 10.20 -6.71
N VAL A 328 -4.57 9.99 -5.40
CA VAL A 328 -4.27 10.92 -4.32
C VAL A 328 -3.20 10.32 -3.40
N PRO A 329 -2.57 11.10 -2.51
CA PRO A 329 -1.70 10.54 -1.49
C PRO A 329 -2.48 9.61 -0.56
N THR A 330 -2.04 8.36 -0.42
CA THR A 330 -2.85 7.32 0.23
C THR A 330 -2.02 6.45 1.16
N LEU A 331 -2.42 6.34 2.43
CA LEU A 331 -1.94 5.34 3.37
C LEU A 331 -2.76 4.05 3.24
N PHE A 332 -2.21 2.94 3.72
CA PHE A 332 -2.86 1.63 3.66
C PHE A 332 -3.23 1.16 5.06
N ALA A 333 -4.50 0.80 5.27
CA ALA A 333 -4.93 0.06 6.44
C ALA A 333 -5.02 -1.44 6.10
N GLN A 334 -4.81 -2.29 7.10
CA GLN A 334 -5.15 -3.71 6.99
C GLN A 334 -6.65 -3.84 6.75
N ARG A 335 -7.09 -4.83 5.96
CA ARG A 335 -8.50 -4.94 5.52
C ARG A 335 -9.52 -5.00 6.66
N ASP A 336 -9.13 -5.53 7.81
CA ASP A 336 -9.95 -5.66 9.02
C ASP A 336 -9.89 -4.43 9.95
N ALA A 337 -9.13 -3.37 9.60
CA ALA A 337 -9.11 -2.09 10.32
C ALA A 337 -10.36 -1.25 10.02
N THR A 338 -11.52 -1.80 10.36
CA THR A 338 -12.86 -1.26 10.02
C THR A 338 -13.29 -0.05 10.84
N ASP A 339 -12.53 0.31 11.88
CA ASP A 339 -12.79 1.49 12.72
C ASP A 339 -12.37 2.82 12.06
N LEU A 340 -11.77 2.76 10.87
CA LEU A 340 -11.39 3.91 10.06
C LEU A 340 -12.42 4.18 8.95
N GLU A 341 -12.81 5.44 8.79
CA GLU A 341 -13.66 5.95 7.71
C GLU A 341 -12.84 6.44 6.50
N GLY A 342 -11.53 6.60 6.66
CA GLY A 342 -10.57 6.99 5.62
C GLY A 342 -10.27 8.49 5.61
N ASP A 343 -11.08 9.29 6.30
CA ASP A 343 -10.99 10.75 6.35
C ASP A 343 -10.35 11.32 7.62
N GLU A 344 -9.87 10.46 8.52
CA GLU A 344 -9.27 10.81 9.80
C GLU A 344 -8.09 11.78 9.68
N LEU A 345 -7.43 11.80 8.51
CA LEU A 345 -6.27 12.65 8.21
C LEU A 345 -6.55 13.70 7.14
N GLN A 346 -7.80 13.88 6.70
CA GLN A 346 -8.12 14.92 5.73
C GLN A 346 -7.68 16.28 6.28
N GLY A 347 -6.92 17.05 5.50
CA GLY A 347 -6.29 18.29 5.96
C GLY A 347 -4.77 18.18 6.15
N LEU A 348 -4.21 16.97 6.09
CA LEU A 348 -2.81 16.78 5.70
C LEU A 348 -2.72 16.59 4.20
N SER A 349 -1.63 17.06 3.61
CA SER A 349 -1.29 16.91 2.19
C SER A 349 0.18 16.53 2.04
N LEU A 350 0.64 16.12 0.85
CA LEU A 350 2.07 15.84 0.64
C LEU A 350 2.96 17.09 0.85
N ASP A 351 2.41 18.29 0.75
CA ASP A 351 3.14 19.54 1.03
C ASP A 351 3.49 19.68 2.54
N ASP A 352 2.84 18.93 3.43
CA ASP A 352 3.13 18.90 4.86
C ASP A 352 4.30 17.98 5.23
N PHE A 353 4.79 17.21 4.26
CA PHE A 353 5.89 16.27 4.45
C PHE A 353 7.22 16.84 4.00
N GLU A 354 8.29 16.20 4.47
CA GLU A 354 9.63 16.35 3.94
C GLU A 354 10.27 14.99 3.65
N VAL A 355 11.12 14.95 2.64
CA VAL A 355 11.81 13.74 2.21
C VAL A 355 13.06 13.56 3.05
N VAL A 356 13.18 12.41 3.73
CA VAL A 356 14.40 11.99 4.42
C VAL A 356 15.53 11.84 3.39
N LYS A 357 16.76 12.10 3.79
CA LYS A 357 17.93 12.08 2.92
C LYS A 357 17.98 10.78 2.09
N LEU A 358 17.95 10.92 0.78
CA LEU A 358 17.95 9.77 -0.11
C LEU A 358 19.32 9.09 -0.17
N GLY A 359 19.30 7.76 -0.18
CA GLY A 359 20.45 6.93 -0.51
C GLY A 359 20.70 6.81 -2.02
N LYS A 360 21.35 5.72 -2.42
CA LYS A 360 21.65 5.41 -3.83
C LYS A 360 20.35 5.24 -4.63
N LYS A 361 20.27 5.90 -5.79
CA LYS A 361 19.20 5.73 -6.78
C LYS A 361 19.53 4.58 -7.73
N TYR A 362 18.52 3.81 -8.07
CA TYR A 362 18.60 2.68 -9.00
C TYR A 362 17.65 2.90 -10.16
N ARG A 363 18.05 2.48 -11.36
CA ARG A 363 17.22 2.58 -12.56
C ARG A 363 16.40 1.30 -12.74
N TYR A 364 15.13 1.44 -13.10
CA TYR A 364 14.25 0.33 -13.44
C TYR A 364 13.67 0.48 -14.87
N PRO A 365 13.54 -0.62 -15.64
CA PRO A 365 14.18 -1.92 -15.41
C PRO A 365 15.71 -1.78 -15.40
N THR A 366 16.39 -2.71 -14.72
CA THR A 366 17.85 -2.75 -14.69
C THR A 366 18.38 -2.95 -16.12
N PRO A 367 19.40 -2.19 -16.58
CA PRO A 367 19.88 -2.25 -17.96
C PRO A 367 20.17 -3.67 -18.47
N ASP A 368 20.73 -4.53 -17.62
CA ASP A 368 21.03 -5.92 -17.97
C ASP A 368 19.77 -6.76 -18.22
N LYS A 369 18.68 -6.51 -17.47
CA LYS A 369 17.37 -7.16 -17.69
C LYS A 369 16.68 -6.67 -18.98
N VAL A 370 17.04 -5.49 -19.49
CA VAL A 370 16.54 -4.99 -20.80
C VAL A 370 17.22 -5.71 -21.96
N ALA A 371 18.53 -5.97 -21.85
CA ALA A 371 19.30 -6.67 -22.87
C ALA A 371 18.88 -8.14 -23.00
N THR A 372 18.60 -8.82 -21.89
CA THR A 372 18.11 -10.22 -21.90
C THR A 372 16.72 -10.35 -22.51
N ASN A 373 15.81 -9.41 -22.23
CA ASN A 373 14.45 -9.44 -22.80
C ASN A 373 14.45 -9.11 -24.30
N ALA A 374 15.33 -8.22 -24.76
CA ALA A 374 15.51 -7.95 -26.19
C ALA A 374 16.04 -9.19 -26.94
N ALA A 375 17.04 -9.88 -26.38
CA ALA A 375 17.57 -11.12 -26.95
C ALA A 375 16.55 -12.27 -26.96
N ALA A 376 15.71 -12.40 -25.93
CA ALA A 376 14.63 -13.38 -25.90
C ALA A 376 13.55 -13.10 -26.96
N THR A 377 13.26 -11.83 -27.23
CA THR A 377 12.31 -11.41 -28.27
C THR A 377 12.86 -11.67 -29.69
N GLU A 378 14.17 -11.46 -29.90
CA GLU A 378 14.85 -11.81 -31.16
C GLU A 378 14.93 -13.33 -31.37
N SER A 379 15.16 -14.11 -30.31
CA SER A 379 15.16 -15.58 -30.39
C SER A 379 13.78 -16.17 -30.69
N ALA A 380 12.70 -15.60 -30.14
CA ALA A 380 11.34 -16.04 -30.44
C ALA A 380 10.90 -15.68 -31.87
N ALA A 381 11.43 -14.59 -32.44
CA ALA A 381 11.20 -14.24 -33.84
C ALA A 381 11.94 -15.20 -34.81
N ALA A 382 13.16 -15.63 -34.45
CA ALA A 382 13.94 -16.58 -35.25
C ALA A 382 13.37 -18.01 -35.29
N ASP A 383 12.66 -18.44 -34.24
CA ASP A 383 12.03 -19.76 -34.15
C ASP A 383 10.73 -19.87 -34.98
N SER A 384 10.24 -18.74 -35.53
CA SER A 384 9.03 -18.70 -36.36
C SER A 384 9.30 -18.86 -37.87
N THR A 385 10.56 -19.03 -38.28
CA THR A 385 10.98 -19.07 -39.70
C THR A 385 11.38 -20.45 -40.26
N ASP A 386 11.08 -21.56 -39.59
CA ASP A 386 11.38 -22.89 -40.15
C ASP A 386 10.17 -23.84 -40.11
N SER A 387 9.16 -23.56 -40.95
CA SER A 387 8.21 -24.57 -41.43
C SER A 387 7.38 -24.06 -42.61
N SER A 388 8.00 -23.82 -43.77
CA SER A 388 7.29 -23.91 -45.04
C SER A 388 8.27 -23.96 -46.20
N ASP A 389 8.66 -25.16 -46.61
CA ASP A 389 9.02 -25.38 -48.01
C ASP A 389 8.79 -26.83 -48.41
N THR A 390 7.67 -27.08 -49.10
CA THR A 390 7.60 -28.04 -50.22
C THR A 390 6.24 -27.93 -50.92
N ALA A 391 6.19 -27.25 -52.06
CA ALA A 391 5.44 -27.70 -53.26
C ALA A 391 5.69 -26.75 -54.45
N THR A 392 6.74 -27.10 -55.19
CA THR A 392 6.97 -27.06 -56.64
C THR A 392 6.02 -26.27 -57.57
N ALA A 393 6.67 -25.52 -58.45
CA ALA A 393 6.23 -24.70 -59.58
C ALA A 393 5.29 -25.36 -60.63
N SER A 394 4.44 -24.52 -61.25
CA SER A 394 4.51 -24.23 -62.70
C SER A 394 3.59 -23.08 -63.11
N ALA A 395 4.13 -22.19 -63.94
CA ALA A 395 3.45 -21.06 -64.57
C ALA A 395 2.51 -21.51 -65.71
N THR A 396 1.50 -20.69 -66.07
CA THR A 396 1.35 -20.04 -67.40
C THR A 396 -0.05 -19.40 -67.58
N ALA A 397 -0.03 -18.12 -67.94
CA ALA A 397 -0.91 -17.32 -68.83
C ALA A 397 -2.47 -17.40 -68.79
N THR A 398 -3.04 -16.22 -68.46
CA THR A 398 -3.98 -15.38 -69.25
C THR A 398 -5.36 -15.89 -69.74
N ALA A 399 -6.36 -15.03 -69.43
CA ALA A 399 -7.51 -14.59 -70.23
C ALA A 399 -8.92 -15.20 -70.05
N THR A 400 -9.86 -14.25 -69.92
CA THR A 400 -11.27 -14.19 -70.40
C THR A 400 -12.38 -14.97 -69.69
N ASP A 401 -13.16 -14.21 -68.93
CA ASP A 401 -14.56 -13.79 -69.19
C ASP A 401 -15.68 -14.79 -69.56
N THR A 402 -16.87 -14.44 -69.05
CA THR A 402 -18.25 -14.86 -69.40
C THR A 402 -18.84 -16.21 -68.96
N ALA A 403 -19.77 -16.08 -68.00
CA ALA A 403 -21.20 -16.44 -68.05
C ALA A 403 -21.67 -17.86 -68.48
N GLY A 404 -22.56 -18.44 -67.66
CA GLY A 404 -23.50 -19.48 -68.13
C GLY A 404 -24.06 -20.41 -67.05
N SER A 405 -25.14 -19.96 -66.41
CA SER A 405 -26.34 -20.74 -66.01
C SER A 405 -26.30 -22.27 -65.95
N ASN A 406 -26.71 -22.82 -64.79
CA ASN A 406 -28.01 -23.47 -64.65
C ASN A 406 -28.52 -23.39 -63.20
#